data_AF-A0A7X9JJS3-F1
#
_entry.id   AF-A0A7X9JJS3-F1
#
_cell.length_a   1.000
_cell.length_b   1.000
_cell.length_c   1.000
_cell.angle_alpha   90.00
_cell.angle_beta   90.00
_cell.angle_gamma   90.00
#
_symmetry.space_group_name_H-M   'P 1'
#
loop_
_entity.id
_entity.type
_entity.pdbx_description
1 polymer ?
#
loop_
_entity_poly.entity_id
_entity_poly.type
_entity_poly.pdbx_seq_one_letter_code
_entity_poly.pdbx_strand_id
1 'polypeptide(L)'
;MFPTNFYTFKIKLKDKSYCTSENIIYKQTAAISFYNEYNQEISYVELGYIQIEEVYNKINQKEPLNLNEVFIENFSISDYKNKFGINLSENIEIIG
;
A
#
# COMPACT_ATOMS: atom_id res chain seq x y z
N MET A 1 -10.83 -6.75 9.32
CA MET A 1 -11.48 -7.22 8.08
C MET A 1 -12.01 -5.99 7.36
N PHE A 2 -11.70 -5.82 6.08
CA PHE A 2 -12.20 -4.67 5.30
C PHE A 2 -13.69 -4.85 5.00
N PRO A 3 -14.49 -3.78 5.04
CA PRO A 3 -15.89 -3.86 4.62
C PRO A 3 -15.94 -4.10 3.10
N THR A 4 -16.83 -5.00 2.67
CA THR A 4 -17.06 -5.29 1.24
C THR A 4 -18.10 -4.37 0.61
N ASN A 5 -18.95 -3.72 1.43
CA ASN A 5 -20.03 -2.83 1.00
C ASN A 5 -19.84 -1.43 1.61
N PHE A 6 -18.96 -0.62 1.01
CA PHE A 6 -18.81 0.81 1.33
C PHE A 6 -19.01 1.65 0.07
N TYR A 7 -19.41 2.90 0.24
CA TYR A 7 -19.61 3.85 -0.86
C TYR A 7 -18.38 4.71 -1.12
N THR A 8 -17.71 5.16 -0.04
CA THR A 8 -16.47 5.92 -0.12
C THR A 8 -15.56 5.58 1.05
N PHE A 9 -14.29 5.93 0.95
CA PHE A 9 -13.32 5.85 2.06
C PHE A 9 -12.50 7.14 2.13
N LYS A 10 -11.89 7.38 3.29
CA LYS A 10 -10.92 8.47 3.51
C LYS A 10 -9.69 7.89 4.17
N ILE A 11 -8.53 8.35 3.73
CA ILE A 11 -7.23 7.98 4.30
C ILE A 11 -6.68 9.20 5.04
N LYS A 12 -6.14 8.98 6.24
CA LYS A 12 -5.37 9.97 6.98
C LYS A 12 -4.06 9.35 7.42
N LEU A 13 -2.95 9.95 6.99
CA LEU A 13 -1.62 9.57 7.47
C LEU A 13 -1.41 10.11 8.89
N LYS A 14 -0.87 9.27 9.76
CA LYS A 14 -0.52 9.60 11.14
C LYS A 14 0.98 9.40 11.33
N ASP A 15 1.62 10.38 11.97
CA ASP A 15 3.00 10.28 12.44
C ASP A 15 3.06 9.42 13.72
N LYS A 16 2.79 8.13 13.52
CA LYS A 16 2.73 7.09 14.54
C LYS A 16 3.22 5.80 13.89
N SER A 17 4.12 5.09 14.56
CA SER A 17 4.59 3.79 14.08
C SER A 17 3.48 2.74 14.11
N TYR A 18 3.56 1.81 13.16
CA TYR A 18 2.70 0.63 13.07
C TYR A 18 3.57 -0.62 13.11
N CYS A 19 3.22 -1.59 13.98
CA CYS A 19 3.88 -2.88 14.05
C CYS A 19 2.94 -3.94 13.48
N THR A 20 3.35 -4.65 12.44
CA THR A 20 2.54 -5.74 11.85
C THR A 20 2.53 -6.97 12.75
N SER A 21 1.63 -7.91 12.47
CA SER A 21 1.62 -9.24 13.11
C SER A 21 2.93 -10.03 12.91
N GLU A 22 3.71 -9.70 11.88
CA GLU A 22 5.03 -10.27 11.59
C GLU A 22 6.19 -9.46 12.19
N ASN A 23 5.91 -8.53 13.11
CA ASN A 23 6.89 -7.65 13.78
C ASN A 23 7.67 -6.70 12.85
N ILE A 24 7.10 -6.33 11.70
CA ILE A 24 7.66 -5.29 10.84
C ILE A 24 7.16 -3.93 11.31
N ILE A 25 8.09 -2.97 11.45
CA ILE A 25 7.79 -1.63 11.93
C ILE A 25 7.78 -0.66 10.75
N TYR A 26 6.62 -0.05 10.51
CA TYR A 26 6.47 1.11 9.63
C TYR A 26 6.50 2.39 10.46
N LYS A 27 7.15 3.43 9.94
CA LYS A 27 7.29 4.73 10.65
C LYS A 27 5.97 5.48 10.78
N GLN A 28 5.07 5.28 9.83
CA GLN A 28 3.78 5.97 9.75
C GLN A 28 2.64 4.96 9.67
N THR A 29 1.45 5.43 10.04
CA THR A 29 0.21 4.65 10.00
C THR A 29 -0.76 5.29 9.01
N ALA A 30 -1.33 4.51 8.10
CA ALA A 30 -2.47 4.90 7.31
C ALA A 30 -3.76 4.53 8.07
N ALA A 31 -4.54 5.53 8.44
CA ALA A 31 -5.86 5.35 9.04
C ALA A 31 -6.94 5.45 7.96
N ILE A 32 -7.66 4.35 7.72
CA ILE A 32 -8.64 4.22 6.65
C ILE A 32 -10.04 4.15 7.27
N SER A 33 -10.83 5.20 7.06
CA SER A 33 -12.25 5.25 7.42
C SER A 33 -13.10 4.90 6.20
N PHE A 34 -14.07 4.00 6.36
CA PHE A 34 -15.01 3.58 5.32
C PHE A 34 -16.40 4.13 5.63
N TYR A 35 -17.10 4.62 4.61
CA TYR A 35 -18.40 5.28 4.75
C TYR A 35 -19.47 4.62 3.89
N ASN A 36 -20.71 4.60 4.38
CA ASN A 36 -21.88 4.19 3.61
C ASN A 36 -22.38 5.32 2.67
N GLU A 37 -23.46 5.06 1.95
CA GLU A 37 -24.12 6.03 1.04
C GLU A 37 -24.64 7.29 1.76
N TYR A 38 -24.90 7.21 3.07
CA TYR A 38 -25.32 8.34 3.91
C TYR A 38 -24.13 9.08 4.54
N ASN A 39 -22.91 8.81 4.08
CA ASN A 39 -21.66 9.41 4.59
C ASN A 39 -21.44 9.13 6.10
N GLN A 40 -22.00 8.05 6.63
CA GLN A 40 -21.74 7.57 8.00
C GLN A 40 -20.57 6.59 7.98
N GLU A 41 -19.64 6.74 8.94
CA GLU A 41 -18.52 5.81 9.08
C GLU A 41 -19.05 4.44 9.54
N ILE A 42 -18.73 3.39 8.79
CA ILE A 42 -19.15 2.01 9.06
C ILE A 42 -17.99 1.10 9.45
N SER A 43 -16.76 1.52 9.18
CA SER A 43 -15.57 0.75 9.53
C SER A 43 -14.33 1.63 9.56
N TYR A 44 -13.33 1.16 10.29
CA TYR A 44 -12.05 1.82 10.48
C TYR A 44 -10.93 0.77 10.56
N VAL A 45 -9.83 0.99 9.83
CA VAL A 45 -8.65 0.12 9.82
C VAL A 45 -7.37 0.97 9.90
N GLU A 46 -6.39 0.54 10.69
CA GLU A 46 -5.03 1.06 10.65
C GLU A 46 -4.12 0.07 9.94
N LEU A 47 -3.24 0.57 9.07
CA LEU A 47 -2.20 -0.20 8.39
C LEU A 47 -0.87 0.56 8.50
N GLY A 48 0.25 -0.15 8.37
CA GLY A 48 1.53 0.49 8.13
C GLY A 48 1.47 1.33 6.85
N TYR A 49 2.24 2.41 6.79
CA TYR A 49 2.39 3.22 5.59
C TYR A 49 3.84 3.16 5.11
N ILE A 50 4.01 2.88 3.83
CA ILE A 50 5.29 2.93 3.13
C ILE A 50 5.17 3.89 1.95
N GLN A 51 6.19 4.74 1.80
CA GLN A 51 6.23 5.69 0.69
C GLN A 51 6.46 4.95 -0.62
N ILE A 52 5.81 5.42 -1.69
CA ILE A 52 5.90 4.78 -3.01
C ILE A 52 7.35 4.71 -3.51
N GLU A 53 8.17 5.71 -3.20
CA GLU A 53 9.58 5.74 -3.58
C GLU A 53 10.39 4.63 -2.91
N GLU A 54 10.07 4.31 -1.65
CA GLU A 54 10.70 3.20 -0.93
C GLU A 54 10.28 1.86 -1.53
N VAL A 55 9.00 1.70 -1.87
CA VAL A 55 8.48 0.51 -2.57
C VAL A 55 9.23 0.29 -3.88
N TYR A 56 9.31 1.32 -4.72
CA TYR A 56 10.00 1.29 -6.01
C TYR A 56 11.48 0.96 -5.87
N ASN A 57 12.17 1.54 -4.88
CA ASN A 57 13.57 1.23 -4.63
C ASN A 57 13.77 -0.22 -4.19
N LYS A 58 12.91 -0.74 -3.28
CA LYS A 58 12.95 -2.14 -2.83
C LYS A 58 12.77 -3.12 -3.98
N ILE A 59 11.79 -2.87 -4.84
CA ILE A 59 11.55 -3.70 -6.04
C ILE A 59 12.79 -3.70 -6.93
N ASN A 60 13.34 -2.52 -7.24
CA ASN A 60 14.52 -2.41 -8.13
C ASN A 60 15.78 -3.06 -7.53
N GLN A 61 15.94 -3.00 -6.21
CA GLN A 61 17.06 -3.61 -5.49
C GLN A 61 16.87 -5.12 -5.21
N LYS A 62 15.74 -5.70 -5.64
CA LYS A 62 15.36 -7.09 -5.33
C LYS A 62 15.33 -7.38 -3.82
N GLU A 63 14.98 -6.37 -3.02
CA GLU A 63 14.79 -6.53 -1.59
C GLU A 63 13.41 -7.15 -1.31
N PRO A 64 13.28 -7.95 -0.22
CA PRO A 64 11.98 -8.38 0.25
C PRO A 64 11.05 -7.20 0.53
N LEU A 65 9.85 -7.26 -0.04
CA LEU A 65 8.78 -6.30 0.20
C LEU A 65 7.61 -7.04 0.87
N ASN A 66 7.34 -6.71 2.13
CA ASN A 66 6.21 -7.27 2.85
C ASN A 66 4.96 -6.41 2.59
N LEU A 67 3.94 -7.02 1.99
CA LEU A 67 2.68 -6.35 1.68
C LEU A 67 1.55 -6.65 2.67
N ASN A 68 1.87 -7.37 3.75
CA ASN A 68 0.92 -7.66 4.83
C ASN A 68 0.78 -6.42 5.71
N GLU A 69 -0.48 -6.06 5.99
CA GLU A 69 -0.85 -4.95 6.87
C GLU A 69 -0.21 -3.60 6.50
N VAL A 70 -0.02 -3.34 5.20
CA VAL A 70 0.56 -2.08 4.70
C VAL A 70 -0.36 -1.42 3.66
N PHE A 71 -0.40 -0.10 3.69
CA PHE A 71 -1.03 0.75 2.70
C PHE A 71 0.05 1.43 1.84
N ILE A 72 -0.13 1.36 0.53
CA ILE A 72 0.72 2.02 -0.47
C ILE A 72 -0.18 2.97 -1.26
N GLU A 73 0.13 4.26 -1.23
CA GLU A 73 -0.61 5.25 -2.01
C GLU A 73 -0.04 5.36 -3.43
N ASN A 74 -0.93 5.45 -4.43
CA ASN A 74 -0.58 5.76 -5.82
C ASN A 74 0.46 4.81 -6.46
N PHE A 75 0.37 3.50 -6.19
CA PHE A 75 1.22 2.53 -6.88
C PHE A 75 0.87 2.42 -8.36
N SER A 76 1.88 2.53 -9.22
CA SER A 76 1.76 2.42 -10.67
C SER A 76 2.97 1.68 -11.23
N ILE A 77 2.72 0.53 -11.85
CA ILE A 77 3.79 -0.24 -12.50
C ILE A 77 4.42 0.53 -13.66
N SER A 78 3.64 1.38 -14.34
CA SER A 78 4.13 2.24 -15.41
C SER A 78 5.09 3.29 -14.86
N ASP A 79 4.77 3.90 -13.72
CA ASP A 79 5.63 4.93 -13.10
C ASP A 79 6.93 4.30 -12.56
N TYR A 80 6.83 3.12 -11.96
CA TYR A 80 8.00 2.31 -11.59
C TYR A 80 8.90 2.06 -12.82
N LYS A 81 8.36 1.53 -13.91
CA LYS A 81 9.11 1.23 -15.14
C LYS A 81 9.76 2.47 -15.73
N ASN A 82 9.00 3.57 -15.81
CA ASN A 82 9.49 4.86 -16.29
C ASN A 82 10.65 5.39 -15.42
N LYS A 83 10.53 5.29 -14.09
CA LYS A 83 11.56 5.72 -13.15
C LYS A 83 12.89 4.97 -13.33
N PHE A 84 12.85 3.67 -13.62
CA PHE A 84 14.04 2.83 -13.75
C PHE A 84 14.43 2.49 -15.19
N GLY A 85 13.78 3.10 -16.19
CA GLY A 85 14.11 2.88 -17.61
C GLY A 85 13.85 1.45 -18.10
N ILE A 86 12.89 0.74 -17.50
CA ILE A 86 12.53 -0.64 -17.87
C ILE A 86 11.59 -0.58 -19.07
N ASN A 87 12.05 -1.08 -20.23
CA ASN A 87 11.23 -1.13 -21.44
C ASN A 87 10.06 -2.10 -21.30
N LEU A 88 8.89 -1.73 -21.84
CA LEU A 88 7.64 -2.50 -21.83
C LEU A 88 7.70 -3.85 -22.59
N SER A 89 8.80 -4.13 -23.28
CA SER A 89 8.96 -5.25 -24.21
C SER A 89 9.56 -6.53 -23.62
N GLU A 90 9.91 -6.55 -22.32
CA GLU A 90 10.41 -7.77 -21.69
C GLU A 90 9.25 -8.60 -21.11
N ASN A 91 9.06 -9.80 -21.66
CA ASN A 91 8.12 -10.79 -21.12
C ASN A 91 8.60 -11.21 -19.73
N ILE A 92 7.69 -11.21 -18.75
CA ILE A 92 7.96 -11.77 -17.42
C ILE A 92 7.49 -13.23 -17.46
N GLU A 93 8.43 -14.17 -17.39
CA GLU A 93 8.15 -15.60 -17.25
C GLU A 93 7.56 -15.87 -15.87
N ILE A 94 6.35 -16.43 -15.82
CA ILE A 94 5.74 -16.95 -14.59
C ILE A 94 5.89 -18.48 -14.65
N ILE A 95 6.69 -19.04 -13.76
CA ILE A 95 6.81 -20.48 -13.57
C ILE A 95 5.74 -20.88 -12.55
N GLY A 96 4.83 -21.76 -12.97
CA GLY A 96 3.80 -22.39 -12.13
C GLY A 96 4.25 -23.72 -11.54
#